data_AF-A0A540MEK2-F1
#
_entry.id   AF-A0A540MEK2-F1
#
_cell.length_a   1.000
_cell.length_b   1.000
_cell.length_c   1.000
_cell.angle_alpha   90.00
_cell.angle_beta   90.00
_cell.angle_gamma   90.00
#
_symmetry.space_group_name_H-M   'P 1'
#
loop_
_entity.id
_entity.type
_entity.pdbx_description
1 polymer ?
#
loop_
_entity_poly.entity_id
_entity_poly.type
_entity_poly.pdbx_seq_one_letter_code
_entity_poly.pdbx_strand_id
1 'polypeptide(L)'
;MSSTGPSVGSGGRTARRAFEFGRTYVVRPKGKHQATVVWLHGLGDNGSRTLSKKLEVDEAARRAASIPLLLCHGKSDDVVPYKFGEKSSQTLSSTGFQNVTFKSYNGLGHYTIPEEMDEVCAWLRSKLGLDGTSS
;
A
#
# COMPACT_ATOMS: atom_id res chain seq x y z
N MET A 1 33.75 7.49 -54.96
CA MET A 1 34.21 6.37 -54.12
C MET A 1 34.04 6.86 -52.68
N SER A 2 32.89 6.52 -52.05
CA SER A 2 32.79 5.56 -50.91
C SER A 2 33.40 6.15 -49.62
N SER A 3 32.80 6.19 -48.43
CA SER A 3 31.57 5.62 -47.88
C SER A 3 31.34 6.23 -46.48
N THR A 4 30.08 6.25 -46.03
CA THR A 4 29.54 6.44 -44.66
C THR A 4 30.31 5.65 -43.57
N GLY A 5 30.32 6.02 -42.28
CA GLY A 5 29.47 6.94 -41.50
C GLY A 5 29.96 7.12 -40.04
N PRO A 6 29.15 7.70 -39.13
CA PRO A 6 29.52 7.86 -37.72
C PRO A 6 29.09 6.68 -36.85
N SER A 7 29.94 6.37 -35.88
CA SER A 7 29.82 5.29 -34.90
C SER A 7 28.67 5.50 -33.91
N VAL A 8 28.08 4.38 -33.51
CA VAL A 8 26.88 4.19 -32.69
C VAL A 8 27.02 4.77 -31.28
N GLY A 9 26.02 5.55 -30.86
CA GLY A 9 25.82 5.97 -29.47
C GLY A 9 25.38 4.81 -28.58
N SER A 10 26.11 4.57 -27.48
CA SER A 10 25.71 3.60 -26.45
C SER A 10 24.70 4.24 -25.50
N GLY A 11 23.44 4.29 -25.93
CA GLY A 11 22.31 4.58 -25.06
C GLY A 11 21.86 3.30 -24.37
N GLY A 12 22.40 3.03 -23.19
CA GLY A 12 21.94 1.97 -22.30
C GLY A 12 20.54 2.28 -21.77
N ARG A 13 19.50 2.01 -22.58
CA ARG A 13 18.12 2.04 -22.13
C ARG A 13 17.89 0.79 -21.29
N THR A 14 17.88 0.94 -19.97
CA THR A 14 17.20 -0.01 -19.10
C THR A 14 15.75 -0.08 -19.57
N ALA A 15 15.41 -1.15 -20.28
CA ALA A 15 14.04 -1.43 -20.66
C ALA A 15 13.24 -1.62 -19.38
N ARG A 16 12.59 -0.54 -18.93
CA ARG A 16 11.47 -0.64 -18.00
C ARG A 16 10.42 -1.46 -18.74
N ARG A 17 10.33 -2.75 -18.44
CA ARG A 17 9.14 -3.54 -18.79
C ARG A 17 7.96 -2.76 -18.24
N ALA A 18 7.14 -2.21 -19.14
CA ALA A 18 5.84 -1.70 -18.76
C ALA A 18 5.05 -2.90 -18.26
N PHE A 19 4.89 -3.00 -16.95
CA PHE A 19 3.93 -3.94 -16.38
C PHE A 19 2.56 -3.48 -16.83
N GLU A 20 1.92 -4.25 -17.71
CA GLU A 20 0.53 -4.04 -18.07
C GLU A 20 -0.33 -4.54 -16.90
N PHE A 21 -0.83 -3.60 -16.10
CA PHE A 21 -1.87 -3.90 -15.13
C PHE A 21 -3.16 -4.24 -15.89
N GLY A 22 -3.84 -5.29 -15.45
CA GLY A 22 -5.14 -5.68 -16.02
C GLY A 22 -6.20 -4.59 -15.85
N ARG A 23 -7.41 -4.86 -16.35
CA ARG A 23 -8.54 -3.92 -16.25
C ARG A 23 -8.84 -3.59 -14.78
N THR A 24 -8.85 -2.30 -14.44
CA THR A 24 -9.32 -1.83 -13.12
C THR A 24 -10.81 -2.11 -12.96
N TYR A 25 -11.18 -2.85 -11.92
CA TYR A 25 -12.57 -3.05 -11.55
C TYR A 25 -12.95 -2.11 -10.40
N VAL A 26 -13.98 -1.30 -10.61
CA VAL A 26 -14.54 -0.42 -9.56
C VAL A 26 -15.82 -1.06 -9.05
N VAL A 27 -15.80 -1.51 -7.80
CA VAL A 27 -16.97 -2.09 -7.12
C VAL A 27 -17.48 -1.09 -6.10
N ARG A 28 -18.78 -0.75 -6.16
CA ARG A 28 -19.40 0.12 -5.18
C ARG A 28 -19.62 -0.64 -3.86
N PRO A 29 -19.34 -0.03 -2.70
CA PRO A 29 -19.59 -0.67 -1.41
C PRO A 29 -21.10 -0.95 -1.23
N LYS A 30 -21.42 -2.14 -0.72
CA LYS A 30 -22.81 -2.57 -0.44
C LYS A 30 -23.31 -2.14 0.95
N GLY A 31 -22.43 -1.59 1.77
CA GLY A 31 -22.71 -1.20 3.14
C GLY A 31 -21.72 -0.14 3.65
N LYS A 32 -21.80 0.18 4.93
CA LYS A 32 -20.88 1.14 5.57
C LYS A 32 -19.47 0.56 5.59
N HIS A 33 -18.48 1.34 5.15
CA HIS A 33 -17.06 0.97 5.28
C HIS A 33 -16.64 1.00 6.75
N GLN A 34 -16.06 -0.09 7.26
CA GLN A 34 -15.76 -0.26 8.68
C GLN A 34 -14.28 -0.32 9.01
N ALA A 35 -13.43 -0.82 8.11
CA ALA A 35 -11.99 -0.95 8.30
C ALA A 35 -11.26 -1.09 6.96
N THR A 36 -10.01 -0.65 6.90
CA THR A 36 -9.14 -0.81 5.71
C THR A 36 -7.86 -1.53 6.10
N VAL A 37 -7.46 -2.52 5.30
CA VAL A 37 -6.12 -3.12 5.36
C VAL A 37 -5.35 -2.68 4.12
N VAL A 38 -4.10 -2.25 4.31
CA VAL A 38 -3.18 -1.81 3.28
C VAL A 38 -1.94 -2.68 3.36
N TRP A 39 -1.79 -3.58 2.39
CA TRP A 39 -0.55 -4.31 2.19
C TRP A 39 0.40 -3.49 1.33
N LEU A 40 1.57 -3.20 1.89
CA LEU A 40 2.55 -2.34 1.24
C LEU A 40 3.61 -3.13 0.47
N HIS A 41 3.31 -4.40 0.16
CA HIS A 41 4.10 -5.28 -0.71
C HIS A 41 3.46 -5.38 -2.12
N GLY A 42 3.01 -4.26 -2.68
CA GLY A 42 2.51 -4.16 -4.06
C GLY A 42 3.53 -3.56 -5.01
N LEU A 43 3.75 -4.18 -6.18
CA LEU A 43 4.69 -3.67 -7.20
C LEU A 43 4.25 -2.28 -7.72
N GLY A 44 5.06 -1.25 -7.45
CA GLY A 44 4.99 0.03 -8.17
C GLY A 44 4.32 1.22 -7.48
N ASP A 45 3.88 1.14 -6.22
CA ASP A 45 3.38 2.31 -5.47
C ASP A 45 4.31 2.66 -4.30
N ASN A 46 4.68 3.95 -4.19
CA ASN A 46 5.50 4.48 -3.10
C ASN A 46 4.67 5.23 -2.05
N GLY A 47 3.32 5.16 -2.15
CA GLY A 47 2.29 5.54 -1.18
C GLY A 47 2.28 7.03 -0.82
N SER A 48 3.40 7.51 -0.29
CA SER A 48 3.64 8.86 0.21
C SER A 48 3.38 10.00 -0.79
N ARG A 49 3.63 9.83 -2.10
CA ARG A 49 3.38 10.93 -3.08
C ARG A 49 1.90 11.09 -3.42
N THR A 50 1.14 10.01 -3.37
CA THR A 50 -0.28 9.99 -3.74
C THR A 50 -1.16 10.46 -2.58
N LEU A 51 -0.81 10.05 -1.35
CA LEU A 51 -1.58 10.38 -0.14
C LEU A 51 -1.61 11.89 0.14
N SER A 52 -0.47 12.58 0.03
CA SER A 52 -0.39 14.03 0.31
C SER A 52 -1.17 14.89 -0.70
N LYS A 53 -1.37 14.41 -1.93
CA LYS A 53 -2.08 15.17 -2.99
C LYS A 53 -3.58 14.91 -3.04
N LYS A 54 -4.06 13.75 -2.57
CA LYS A 54 -5.47 13.34 -2.66
C LYS A 54 -6.29 13.61 -1.40
N LEU A 55 -5.65 13.98 -0.29
CA LEU A 55 -6.33 14.38 0.93
C LEU A 55 -6.72 15.86 0.84
N GLU A 56 -7.60 16.19 -0.10
CA GLU A 56 -8.40 17.40 0.00
C GLU A 56 -9.48 17.18 1.07
N VAL A 57 -9.69 18.18 1.91
CA VAL A 57 -10.51 18.09 3.12
C VAL A 57 -12.00 18.17 2.73
N ASP A 58 -12.55 17.04 2.32
CA ASP A 58 -13.97 16.79 2.11
C ASP A 58 -14.54 15.99 3.32
N GLU A 59 -15.85 16.09 3.56
CA GLU A 59 -16.64 15.21 4.44
C GLU A 59 -16.25 13.72 4.33
N ALA A 60 -15.94 13.22 3.12
CA ALA A 60 -15.44 11.87 2.91
C ALA A 60 -14.09 11.62 3.60
N ALA A 61 -13.17 12.58 3.57
CA ALA A 61 -11.89 12.51 4.27
C ALA A 61 -12.09 12.56 5.80
N ARG A 62 -13.02 13.38 6.30
CA ARG A 62 -13.36 13.41 7.74
C ARG A 62 -13.94 12.10 8.24
N ARG A 63 -14.81 11.46 7.45
CA ARG A 63 -15.35 10.13 7.78
C ARG A 63 -14.23 9.09 7.76
N ALA A 64 -13.40 9.10 6.72
CA ALA A 64 -12.26 8.19 6.58
C ALA A 64 -11.22 8.35 7.70
N ALA A 65 -11.04 9.55 8.24
CA ALA A 65 -10.10 9.84 9.33
C ALA A 65 -10.35 9.01 10.60
N SER A 66 -11.60 8.62 10.85
CA SER A 66 -12.00 7.79 11.99
C SER A 66 -11.95 6.28 11.72
N ILE A 67 -11.83 5.87 10.46
CA ILE A 67 -11.85 4.47 10.05
C ILE A 67 -10.52 3.82 10.45
N PRO A 68 -10.53 2.65 11.14
CA PRO A 68 -9.33 1.88 11.40
C PRO A 68 -8.57 1.55 10.12
N LEU A 69 -7.29 1.88 10.08
CA LEU A 69 -6.34 1.51 9.04
C LEU A 69 -5.29 0.57 9.61
N LEU A 70 -5.05 -0.56 8.96
CA LEU A 70 -3.92 -1.44 9.22
C LEU A 70 -2.97 -1.41 8.04
N LEU A 71 -1.71 -1.03 8.26
CA LEU A 71 -0.64 -1.11 7.28
C LEU A 71 0.30 -2.25 7.68
N CYS A 72 0.61 -3.13 6.74
CA CYS A 72 1.53 -4.26 6.94
C CYS A 72 2.74 -4.13 6.00
N HIS A 73 3.96 -4.33 6.52
CA HIS A 73 5.20 -4.23 5.72
C HIS A 73 6.30 -5.19 6.21
N GLY A 74 6.98 -5.85 5.27
CA GLY A 74 8.15 -6.67 5.56
C GLY A 74 9.45 -5.87 5.61
N LYS A 75 10.26 -6.01 6.68
CA LYS A 75 11.51 -5.25 6.82
C LYS A 75 12.58 -5.65 5.82
N SER A 76 12.44 -6.80 5.18
CA SER A 76 13.35 -7.33 4.17
C SER A 76 12.75 -7.24 2.76
N ASP A 77 11.71 -6.43 2.54
CA ASP A 77 11.13 -6.18 1.22
C ASP A 77 12.14 -5.42 0.33
N ASP A 78 12.59 -6.12 -0.71
CA ASP A 78 13.59 -5.68 -1.69
C ASP A 78 12.96 -4.99 -2.92
N VAL A 79 11.63 -5.04 -3.05
CA VAL A 79 10.86 -4.42 -4.14
C VAL A 79 10.29 -3.07 -3.70
N VAL A 80 9.69 -3.01 -2.51
CA VAL A 80 9.17 -1.79 -1.89
C VAL A 80 9.91 -1.56 -0.57
N PRO A 81 10.89 -0.65 -0.55
CA PRO A 81 11.69 -0.39 0.65
C PRO A 81 10.84 -0.09 1.88
N TYR A 82 11.12 -0.78 3.00
CA TYR A 82 10.41 -0.65 4.28
C TYR A 82 10.18 0.79 4.75
N LYS A 83 11.15 1.69 4.51
CA LYS A 83 11.04 3.13 4.81
C LYS A 83 9.82 3.80 4.18
N PHE A 84 9.30 3.28 3.07
CA PHE A 84 8.09 3.79 2.43
C PHE A 84 6.83 3.41 3.21
N GLY A 85 6.82 2.25 3.86
CA GLY A 85 5.76 1.88 4.78
C GLY A 85 5.74 2.78 6.01
N GLU A 86 6.91 3.00 6.62
CA GLU A 86 7.04 3.93 7.76
C GLU A 86 6.57 5.34 7.40
N LYS A 87 7.06 5.87 6.27
CA LYS A 87 6.67 7.20 5.80
C LYS A 87 5.18 7.29 5.48
N SER A 88 4.59 6.26 4.89
CA SER A 88 3.16 6.21 4.59
C SER A 88 2.32 6.23 5.87
N SER A 89 2.69 5.41 6.87
CA SER A 89 2.03 5.41 8.18
C SER A 89 2.12 6.77 8.86
N GLN A 90 3.31 7.38 8.88
CA GLN A 90 3.50 8.70 9.47
C GLN A 90 2.66 9.77 8.75
N THR A 91 2.64 9.73 7.42
CA THR A 91 1.86 10.68 6.60
C THR A 91 0.37 10.55 6.87
N LEU A 92 -0.17 9.33 6.96
CA LEU A 92 -1.58 9.10 7.29
C LEU A 92 -1.92 9.69 8.67
N SER A 93 -1.11 9.37 9.69
CA SER A 93 -1.32 9.92 11.03
C SER A 93 -1.24 11.45 11.06
N SER A 94 -0.26 12.05 10.38
CA SER A 94 -0.08 13.50 10.37
C SER A 94 -1.13 14.26 9.54
N THR A 95 -1.87 13.56 8.68
CA THR A 95 -2.92 14.15 7.82
C THR A 95 -4.33 13.97 8.40
N GLY A 96 -4.44 13.54 9.66
CA GLY A 96 -5.69 13.53 10.42
C GLY A 96 -6.34 12.16 10.56
N PHE A 97 -5.74 11.08 10.03
CA PHE A 97 -6.20 9.72 10.34
C PHE A 97 -5.81 9.36 11.77
N GLN A 98 -6.81 9.16 12.62
CA GLN A 98 -6.62 9.00 14.06
C GLN A 98 -6.39 7.54 14.46
N ASN A 99 -6.75 6.59 13.60
CA ASN A 99 -6.76 5.15 13.91
C ASN A 99 -5.89 4.36 12.93
N VAL A 100 -4.59 4.64 12.94
CA VAL A 100 -3.59 3.98 12.08
C VAL A 100 -2.78 2.99 12.90
N THR A 101 -2.75 1.74 12.47
CA THR A 101 -1.89 0.67 13.01
C THR A 101 -0.85 0.30 11.95
N PHE A 102 0.43 0.28 12.31
CA PHE A 102 1.51 -0.20 11.43
C PHE A 102 2.14 -1.46 12.02
N LYS A 103 2.11 -2.55 11.26
CA LYS A 103 2.70 -3.85 11.60
C LYS A 103 3.89 -4.11 10.71
N SER A 104 5.00 -4.46 11.34
CA SER A 104 6.27 -4.74 10.67
C SER A 104 6.73 -6.16 10.96
N TYR A 105 7.21 -6.86 9.94
CA TYR A 105 7.61 -8.26 10.05
C TYR A 105 9.10 -8.39 9.71
N ASN A 106 9.89 -8.90 10.65
CA ASN A 106 11.34 -9.11 10.46
C ASN A 106 11.57 -10.24 9.46
N GLY A 107 12.49 -10.08 8.50
CA GLY A 107 12.82 -11.13 7.53
C GLY A 107 11.80 -11.30 6.39
N LEU A 108 10.61 -10.69 6.50
CA LEU A 108 9.58 -10.75 5.46
C LEU A 108 10.00 -9.89 4.26
N GLY A 109 10.01 -10.51 3.08
CA GLY A 109 10.25 -9.88 1.78
C GLY A 109 8.96 -9.40 1.11
N HIS A 110 8.96 -9.33 -0.23
CA HIS A 110 7.81 -8.89 -1.02
C HIS A 110 6.74 -9.99 -1.23
N TYR A 111 6.21 -10.53 -0.13
CA TYR A 111 5.19 -11.59 -0.11
C TYR A 111 4.47 -11.59 1.24
N THR A 112 3.46 -12.43 1.39
CA THR A 112 2.74 -12.62 2.66
C THR A 112 3.17 -13.92 3.36
N ILE A 113 3.00 -13.97 4.68
CA ILE A 113 3.23 -15.16 5.52
C ILE A 113 2.01 -15.47 6.40
N PRO A 114 1.82 -16.74 6.83
CA PRO A 114 0.69 -17.10 7.69
C PRO A 114 0.58 -16.24 8.96
N GLU A 115 1.70 -15.91 9.59
CA GLU A 115 1.74 -15.10 10.81
C GLU A 115 1.18 -13.69 10.59
N GLU A 116 1.50 -13.06 9.45
CA GLU A 116 0.91 -11.78 9.05
C GLU A 116 -0.60 -11.91 8.83
N MET A 117 -1.03 -12.98 8.17
CA MET A 117 -2.45 -13.20 7.87
C MET A 117 -3.26 -13.46 9.14
N ASP A 118 -2.71 -14.19 10.11
CA ASP A 118 -3.33 -14.41 11.42
C ASP A 118 -3.50 -13.10 12.18
N GLU A 119 -2.49 -12.22 12.18
CA GLU A 119 -2.60 -10.90 12.79
C GLU A 119 -3.63 -10.01 12.09
N VAL A 120 -3.69 -10.04 10.75
CA VAL A 120 -4.71 -9.33 9.97
C VAL A 120 -6.11 -9.84 10.32
N CYS A 121 -6.29 -11.16 10.40
CA CYS A 121 -7.55 -11.78 10.79
C CYS A 121 -7.97 -11.37 12.21
N ALA A 122 -7.05 -11.42 13.18
CA ALA A 122 -7.31 -11.00 14.56
C ALA A 122 -7.68 -9.53 14.64
N TRP A 123 -6.96 -8.66 13.91
CA TRP A 123 -7.25 -7.24 13.87
C TRP A 123 -8.62 -6.96 13.26
N LEU A 124 -8.98 -7.62 12.15
CA LEU A 124 -10.29 -7.48 11.53
C LEU A 124 -11.42 -7.92 12.46
N ARG A 125 -11.27 -9.07 13.12
CA ARG A 125 -12.27 -9.55 14.08
C ARG A 125 -12.52 -8.55 15.19
N SER A 126 -11.45 -7.97 15.74
CA SER A 126 -11.53 -6.92 16.75
C SER A 126 -12.23 -5.65 16.24
N LYS A 127 -11.89 -5.15 15.04
CA LYS A 127 -12.48 -3.91 14.49
C LYS A 127 -13.93 -4.09 14.04
N LEU A 128 -14.31 -5.30 13.65
CA LEU A 128 -15.66 -5.63 13.17
C LEU A 128 -16.57 -6.17 14.28
N GLY A 129 -16.07 -6.32 15.52
CA GLY A 129 -16.85 -6.84 16.64
C GLY A 129 -17.25 -8.30 16.48
N LEU A 130 -16.41 -9.11 15.84
CA LEU A 130 -16.69 -10.52 15.53
C LEU A 130 -16.23 -11.47 16.65
N ASP A 131 -15.59 -10.96 17.70
CA ASP A 131 -15.07 -11.75 18.82
C ASP A 131 -16.16 -12.22 19.82
N GLY A 132 -17.44 -12.08 19.47
CA GLY A 132 -18.54 -12.52 20.33
C GLY A 132 -19.92 -12.45 19.67
N THR A 133 -20.25 -13.47 18.87
CA THR A 133 -21.63 -13.96 18.74
C THR A 133 -21.68 -15.40 19.22
N SER A 134 -21.48 -15.57 20.53
CA SER A 134 -22.03 -16.71 21.26
C SER A 134 -23.33 -16.21 21.91
N SER A 135 -24.45 -16.34 21.20
CA SER A 135 -25.79 -16.32 21.81
C SER A 135 -26.24 -17.75 22.01
#